data_AF-A0A7K3WZP3-F1
#
_entry.id   AF-A0A7K3WZP3-F1
#
_cell.length_a   1.000
_cell.length_b   1.000
_cell.length_c   1.000
_cell.angle_alpha   90.00
_cell.angle_beta   90.00
_cell.angle_gamma   90.00
#
_symmetry.space_group_name_H-M   'P 1'
#
loop_
_entity.id
_entity.type
_entity.pdbx_description
1 polymer ?
#
loop_
_entity_poly.entity_id
_entity_poly.type
_entity_poly.pdbx_seq_one_letter_code
_entity_poly.pdbx_strand_id
1 'polypeptide(L)'
;MEHQPRFGPGFVEEHRRRFGTRPRSARQLTYDIAVEDEYAPWRAWLGEQLDLLAATEAAEFERELWLDESHWPCIFELATGAALRAVGFTVVYESKHGALTPDWTVLDADWKPAMFVEVHTDQPARQTFGQIRGGTTSTS
;
A
#
# COMPACT_ATOMS: atom_id res chain seq x y z
N MET A 1 23.75 -14.41 1.28
CA MET A 1 23.49 -13.00 1.63
C MET A 1 22.11 -12.97 2.24
N GLU A 2 21.98 -12.62 3.52
CA GLU A 2 20.65 -12.39 4.11
C GLU A 2 19.99 -11.24 3.35
N HIS A 3 18.78 -11.47 2.84
CA HIS A 3 17.97 -10.41 2.25
C HIS A 3 17.54 -9.50 3.40
N GLN A 4 18.07 -8.29 3.45
CA GLN A 4 17.64 -7.34 4.48
C GLN A 4 16.17 -6.98 4.19
N PRO A 5 15.27 -7.06 5.19
CA PRO A 5 13.87 -6.73 4.98
C PRO A 5 13.73 -5.26 4.56
N ARG A 6 12.97 -5.02 3.48
CA ARG A 6 12.76 -3.68 2.88
C ARG A 6 12.37 -2.63 3.91
N PHE A 7 11.47 -2.99 4.83
CA PHE A 7 10.96 -2.13 5.90
C PHE A 7 11.54 -2.51 7.29
N GLY A 8 12.82 -2.88 7.32
CA GLY A 8 13.54 -3.28 8.52
C GLY A 8 14.03 -2.11 9.41
N PRO A 9 14.94 -2.39 10.37
CA PRO A 9 15.39 -1.38 11.34
C PRO A 9 15.96 -0.10 10.72
N GLY A 10 16.69 -0.20 9.61
CA GLY A 10 17.25 0.97 8.91
C GLY A 10 16.17 1.90 8.33
N PHE A 11 15.09 1.31 7.80
CA PHE A 11 13.93 2.06 7.31
C PHE A 11 13.22 2.80 8.45
N VAL A 12 13.01 2.12 9.59
CA VAL A 12 12.37 2.69 10.79
C VAL A 12 13.18 3.86 11.33
N GLU A 13 14.49 3.70 11.45
CA GLU A 13 15.37 4.75 11.96
C GLU A 13 15.35 5.99 11.06
N GLU A 14 15.40 5.80 9.74
CA GLU A 14 15.32 6.91 8.79
C GLU A 14 13.97 7.64 8.87
N HIS A 15 12.86 6.91 9.03
CA HIS A 15 11.54 7.52 9.22
C HIS A 15 11.45 8.32 10.52
N ARG A 16 11.97 7.78 11.64
CA ARG A 16 12.06 8.49 12.92
C ARG A 16 12.88 9.77 12.79
N ARG A 17 14.03 9.69 12.11
CA ARG A 17 14.92 10.85 11.88
C ARG A 17 14.24 11.95 11.07
N ARG A 18 13.50 11.60 10.02
CA ARG A 18 12.83 12.56 9.12
C ARG A 18 11.58 13.19 9.73
N PHE A 19 10.76 12.40 10.42
CA PHE A 19 9.39 12.81 10.76
C PHE A 19 9.07 12.77 12.26
N GLY A 20 9.94 12.18 13.08
CA GLY A 20 9.71 11.96 14.52
C GLY A 20 9.73 13.22 15.39
N THR A 21 10.22 14.35 14.87
CA THR A 21 10.20 15.63 15.58
C THR A 21 8.82 16.26 15.67
N ARG A 22 7.85 15.78 14.86
CA ARG A 22 6.46 16.27 14.91
C ARG A 22 5.80 15.83 16.23
N PRO A 23 5.01 16.69 16.90
CA PRO A 23 4.22 16.28 18.06
C PRO A 23 3.18 15.23 17.64
N ARG A 24 2.82 14.32 18.56
CA ARG A 24 1.89 13.20 18.28
C ARG A 24 0.58 13.65 17.64
N SER A 25 0.03 14.79 18.05
CA SER A 25 -1.19 15.38 17.49
C SER A 25 -1.07 15.84 16.03
N ALA A 26 0.16 15.98 15.52
CA ALA A 26 0.46 16.39 14.15
C ALA A 26 1.15 15.27 13.33
N ARG A 27 1.25 14.05 13.89
CA ARG A 27 1.73 12.88 13.16
C ARG A 27 0.57 12.24 12.42
N GLN A 28 0.83 11.83 11.18
CA GLN A 28 -0.11 11.03 10.40
C GLN A 28 -0.04 9.57 10.85
N LEU A 29 -1.14 8.84 10.70
CA LEU A 29 -1.20 7.41 11.02
C LEU A 29 -0.15 6.61 10.23
N THR A 30 0.14 7.02 9.00
CA THR A 30 1.18 6.43 8.15
C THR A 30 2.56 6.43 8.81
N TYR A 31 2.87 7.46 9.59
CA TYR A 31 4.12 7.51 10.37
C TYR A 31 4.13 6.43 11.46
N ASP A 32 3.06 6.31 12.24
CA ASP A 32 2.98 5.33 13.32
C ASP A 32 3.10 3.91 12.74
N ILE A 33 2.43 3.62 11.63
CA ILE A 33 2.57 2.35 10.88
C ILE A 33 4.02 2.13 10.42
N ALA A 34 4.72 3.18 9.99
CA ALA A 34 6.09 3.08 9.52
C ALA A 34 7.11 2.78 10.65
N VAL A 35 6.85 3.20 11.90
CA VAL A 35 7.90 3.20 12.95
C VAL A 35 7.58 2.46 14.24
N GLU A 36 6.31 2.23 14.56
CA GLU A 36 5.95 1.57 15.82
C GLU A 36 6.07 0.06 15.68
N ASP A 37 6.55 -0.59 16.74
CA ASP A 37 6.86 -2.03 16.72
C ASP A 37 5.60 -2.90 16.56
N GLU A 38 4.44 -2.41 17.01
CA GLU A 38 3.16 -3.10 16.86
C GLU A 38 2.78 -3.36 15.39
N TYR A 39 3.25 -2.52 14.47
CA TYR A 39 3.03 -2.65 13.03
C TYR A 39 4.17 -3.39 12.31
N ALA A 40 5.16 -3.94 13.02
CA ALA A 40 6.24 -4.69 12.39
C ALA A 40 5.75 -5.87 11.52
N PRO A 41 4.74 -6.67 11.91
CA PRO A 41 4.18 -7.71 11.05
C PRO A 41 3.54 -7.14 9.77
N TRP A 42 2.88 -5.98 9.88
CA TRP A 42 2.28 -5.30 8.74
C TRP A 42 3.33 -4.82 7.74
N ARG A 43 4.42 -4.21 8.25
CA ARG A 43 5.57 -3.82 7.42
C ARG A 43 6.24 -5.03 6.77
N ALA A 44 6.41 -6.13 7.49
CA ALA A 44 6.97 -7.35 6.92
C ALA A 44 6.11 -7.86 5.75
N TRP A 45 4.80 -7.95 5.95
CA TRP A 45 3.86 -8.35 4.90
C TRP A 45 3.91 -7.43 3.67
N LEU A 46 3.96 -6.10 3.87
CA LEU A 46 4.12 -5.15 2.77
C LEU A 46 5.42 -5.39 2.00
N GLY A 47 6.53 -5.61 2.69
CA GLY A 47 7.81 -5.94 2.06
C GLY A 47 7.71 -7.22 1.21
N GLU A 48 7.11 -8.26 1.77
CA GLU A 48 6.87 -9.52 1.05
C GLU A 48 5.99 -9.34 -0.19
N GLN A 49 4.96 -8.49 -0.14
CA GLN A 49 4.12 -8.23 -1.31
C GLN A 49 4.88 -7.49 -2.41
N LEU A 50 5.72 -6.51 -2.04
CA LEU A 50 6.52 -5.73 -2.99
C LEU A 50 7.63 -6.56 -3.64
N ASP A 51 8.23 -7.51 -2.92
CA ASP A 51 9.26 -8.40 -3.46
C ASP A 51 8.72 -9.38 -4.51
N LEU A 52 7.40 -9.45 -4.68
CA LEU A 52 6.74 -10.23 -5.73
C LEU A 52 6.42 -9.42 -6.99
N LEU A 53 6.70 -8.11 -7.00
CA LEU A 53 6.58 -7.23 -8.17
C LEU A 53 7.92 -7.15 -8.92
N ALA A 54 7.94 -6.63 -10.15
CA ALA A 54 9.23 -6.31 -10.76
C ALA A 54 9.86 -5.11 -10.04
N ALA A 55 11.19 -5.04 -10.07
CA ALA A 55 11.95 -4.08 -9.25
C ALA A 55 11.54 -2.62 -9.48
N THR A 56 11.16 -2.25 -10.70
CA THR A 56 10.70 -0.90 -11.03
C THR A 56 9.37 -0.59 -10.37
N GLU A 57 8.37 -1.47 -10.52
CA GLU A 57 7.04 -1.28 -9.92
C GLU A 57 7.11 -1.31 -8.39
N ALA A 58 7.92 -2.21 -7.82
CA ALA A 58 8.15 -2.27 -6.38
C ALA A 58 8.71 -0.96 -5.82
N ALA A 59 9.61 -0.30 -6.56
CA ALA A 59 10.21 0.97 -6.17
C ALA A 59 9.23 2.15 -6.29
N GLU A 60 8.34 2.12 -7.28
CA GLU A 60 7.27 3.10 -7.44
C GLU A 60 6.26 3.00 -6.30
N PHE A 61 5.75 1.80 -6.05
CA PHE A 61 4.89 1.52 -4.90
C PHE A 61 5.51 1.95 -3.59
N GLU A 62 6.79 1.61 -3.34
CA GLU A 62 7.45 1.96 -2.07
C GLU A 62 7.47 3.46 -1.83
N ARG A 63 7.63 4.28 -2.88
CA ARG A 63 7.61 5.74 -2.76
C ARG A 63 6.21 6.25 -2.40
N GLU A 64 5.17 5.69 -3.00
CA GLU A 64 3.80 6.15 -2.81
C GLU A 64 3.16 5.61 -1.54
N LEU A 65 3.52 4.39 -1.15
CA LEU A 65 2.98 3.69 0.01
C LEU A 65 3.06 4.52 1.29
N TRP A 66 4.06 5.38 1.44
CA TRP A 66 4.24 6.17 2.66
C TRP A 66 3.69 7.61 2.56
N LEU A 67 3.02 7.95 1.46
CA LEU A 67 2.26 9.19 1.31
C LEU A 67 0.85 9.02 1.87
N ASP A 68 0.37 9.97 2.66
CA ASP A 68 -0.93 9.90 3.35
C ASP A 68 -2.12 9.69 2.40
N GLU A 69 -2.06 10.31 1.22
CA GLU A 69 -3.11 10.23 0.19
C GLU A 69 -3.12 8.91 -0.58
N SER A 70 -1.96 8.27 -0.73
CA SER A 70 -1.79 7.03 -1.50
C SER A 70 -1.70 5.78 -0.64
N HIS A 71 -1.41 5.90 0.66
CA HIS A 71 -1.14 4.77 1.55
C HIS A 71 -2.22 3.69 1.49
N TRP A 72 -3.48 4.08 1.68
CA TRP A 72 -4.60 3.14 1.66
C TRP A 72 -4.91 2.57 0.27
N PRO A 73 -5.00 3.38 -0.80
CA PRO A 73 -5.06 2.87 -2.16
C PRO A 73 -3.99 1.81 -2.46
N CYS A 74 -2.72 2.12 -2.17
CA CYS A 74 -1.62 1.18 -2.39
C CYS A 74 -1.80 -0.13 -1.60
N ILE A 75 -2.22 -0.04 -0.34
CA ILE A 75 -2.49 -1.22 0.49
C ILE A 75 -3.59 -2.09 -0.12
N PHE A 76 -4.70 -1.49 -0.58
CA PHE A 76 -5.82 -2.25 -1.15
C PHE A 76 -5.44 -2.92 -2.47
N GLU A 77 -4.62 -2.25 -3.27
CA GLU A 77 -4.10 -2.80 -4.52
C GLU A 77 -3.20 -4.01 -4.28
N LEU A 78 -2.22 -3.90 -3.36
CA LEU A 78 -1.39 -5.03 -2.94
C LEU A 78 -2.20 -6.16 -2.31
N ALA A 79 -3.20 -5.83 -1.47
CA ALA A 79 -4.08 -6.81 -0.86
C ALA A 79 -4.93 -7.56 -1.90
N THR A 80 -5.35 -6.89 -2.97
CA THR A 80 -6.08 -7.52 -4.07
C THR A 80 -5.20 -8.53 -4.80
N GLY A 81 -3.97 -8.15 -5.16
CA GLY A 81 -2.99 -9.08 -5.74
C GLY A 81 -2.67 -10.26 -4.82
N ALA A 82 -2.52 -10.01 -3.52
CA ALA A 82 -2.33 -11.04 -2.51
C ALA A 82 -3.50 -12.03 -2.46
N ALA A 83 -4.74 -11.53 -2.45
CA ALA A 83 -5.94 -12.35 -2.40
C ALA A 83 -6.10 -13.23 -3.65
N LEU A 84 -5.83 -12.68 -4.85
CA LEU A 84 -5.85 -13.43 -6.11
C LEU A 84 -4.82 -14.58 -6.08
N ARG A 85 -3.60 -14.31 -5.61
CA ARG A 85 -2.57 -15.35 -5.45
C ARG A 85 -2.96 -16.41 -4.43
N ALA A 86 -3.57 -16.00 -3.31
CA ALA A 86 -3.98 -16.91 -2.24
C ALA A 86 -5.03 -17.94 -2.70
N VAL A 87 -5.86 -17.60 -3.69
CA VAL A 87 -6.82 -18.54 -4.31
C VAL A 87 -6.23 -19.34 -5.47
N GLY A 88 -4.93 -19.20 -5.74
CA GLY A 88 -4.20 -20.00 -6.72
C GLY A 88 -4.08 -19.38 -8.12
N PHE A 89 -4.48 -18.12 -8.30
CA PHE A 89 -4.27 -17.46 -9.58
C PHE A 89 -2.81 -17.04 -9.77
N THR A 90 -2.35 -17.14 -11.02
CA THR A 90 -1.13 -16.46 -11.47
C THR A 90 -1.50 -15.05 -11.87
N VAL A 91 -0.86 -14.04 -11.28
CA VAL A 91 -1.15 -12.63 -11.55
C VAL A 91 0.11 -11.85 -11.88
N VAL A 92 -0.03 -10.86 -12.75
CA VAL A 92 1.01 -9.92 -13.12
C VAL A 92 0.51 -8.51 -12.88
N TYR A 93 1.31 -7.72 -12.20
CA TYR A 93 1.04 -6.32 -11.90
C TYR A 93 1.26 -5.45 -13.14
N GLU A 94 0.35 -4.50 -13.42
CA GLU A 94 0.46 -3.48 -14.48
C GLU A 94 0.99 -3.98 -15.84
N SER A 95 0.57 -5.19 -16.24
CA SER A 95 0.93 -5.72 -17.55
C SER A 95 0.24 -4.92 -18.65
N LYS A 96 1.01 -4.40 -19.62
CA LYS A 96 0.46 -3.64 -20.76
C LYS A 96 -0.30 -4.54 -21.74
N HIS A 97 -1.52 -4.14 -22.06
CA HIS A 97 -2.38 -4.77 -23.07
C HIS A 97 -2.87 -3.70 -24.07
N GLY A 98 -2.03 -3.40 -25.07
CA GLY A 98 -2.31 -2.33 -26.03
C GLY A 98 -2.28 -0.95 -25.35
N ALA A 99 -3.44 -0.30 -25.26
CA ALA A 99 -3.60 1.00 -24.61
C ALA A 99 -4.07 0.92 -23.14
N LEU A 100 -4.27 -0.30 -22.61
CA LEU A 100 -4.73 -0.54 -21.25
C LEU A 100 -3.58 -1.08 -20.39
N THR A 101 -3.58 -0.66 -19.13
CA THR A 101 -2.70 -1.16 -18.09
C THR A 101 -3.55 -1.36 -16.84
N PRO A 102 -4.18 -2.53 -16.66
CA PRO A 102 -4.91 -2.81 -15.44
C PRO A 102 -3.96 -3.03 -14.27
N ASP A 103 -4.39 -2.67 -13.06
CA ASP A 103 -3.61 -2.91 -11.84
C ASP A 103 -3.13 -4.36 -11.75
N TRP A 104 -4.03 -5.32 -12.03
CA TRP A 104 -3.67 -6.73 -12.12
C TRP A 104 -4.20 -7.41 -13.37
N THR A 105 -3.34 -8.21 -13.99
CA THR A 105 -3.72 -9.19 -15.02
C THR A 105 -3.67 -10.59 -14.43
N VAL A 106 -4.79 -11.32 -14.44
CA VAL A 106 -4.84 -12.74 -14.10
C VAL A 106 -4.55 -13.57 -15.36
N LEU A 107 -3.66 -14.55 -15.24
CA LEU A 107 -3.27 -15.43 -16.34
C LEU A 107 -3.89 -16.82 -16.21
N ASP A 108 -4.24 -17.42 -17.34
CA ASP A 108 -4.59 -18.85 -17.45
C ASP A 108 -3.33 -19.75 -17.48
N ALA A 109 -3.55 -21.07 -17.61
CA ALA A 109 -2.47 -22.05 -17.68
C ALA A 109 -1.56 -21.92 -18.91
N ASP A 110 -2.03 -21.23 -19.96
CA ASP A 110 -1.26 -20.94 -21.18
C ASP A 110 -0.54 -19.59 -21.12
N TRP A 111 -0.52 -18.94 -19.94
CA TRP A 111 0.02 -17.58 -19.74
C TRP A 111 -0.71 -16.49 -20.53
N LYS A 112 -2.00 -16.70 -20.84
CA LYS A 112 -2.82 -15.70 -21.53
C LYS A 112 -3.70 -14.96 -20.52
N PRO A 113 -4.06 -13.68 -20.79
CA PRO A 113 -4.98 -12.94 -19.93
C PRO A 113 -6.35 -13.63 -19.85
N ALA A 114 -6.73 -14.03 -18.65
CA ALA A 114 -8.04 -14.59 -18.33
C ALA A 114 -8.99 -13.53 -17.74
N MET A 115 -8.43 -12.57 -17.00
CA MET A 115 -9.17 -11.47 -16.36
C MET A 115 -8.27 -10.25 -16.20
N PHE A 116 -8.85 -9.06 -16.36
CA PHE A 116 -8.25 -7.79 -15.95
C PHE A 116 -8.95 -7.31 -14.69
N VAL A 117 -8.18 -6.82 -13.73
CA VAL A 117 -8.68 -6.38 -12.43
C VAL A 117 -8.20 -4.95 -12.19
N GLU A 118 -9.17 -4.09 -11.89
CA GLU A 118 -8.98 -2.69 -11.50
C GLU A 118 -9.42 -2.55 -10.04
N VAL A 119 -8.62 -1.89 -9.23
CA VAL A 119 -8.85 -1.69 -7.80
C VAL A 119 -9.29 -0.25 -7.56
N HIS A 120 -10.56 -0.10 -7.18
CA HIS A 120 -11.11 1.22 -6.85
C HIS A 120 -11.32 1.35 -5.36
N THR A 121 -10.69 2.37 -4.77
CA THR A 121 -10.91 2.76 -3.37
C THR A 121 -11.75 4.02 -3.34
N ASP A 122 -13.03 3.88 -3.02
CA ASP A 122 -13.90 5.03 -2.83
C ASP A 122 -13.60 5.72 -1.50
N GLN A 123 -13.15 6.96 -1.57
CA GLN A 123 -13.10 7.85 -0.40
C GLN A 123 -14.32 8.76 -0.41
N PRO A 124 -14.98 8.99 0.73
CA PRO A 124 -16.06 9.96 0.80
C PRO A 124 -15.53 11.34 0.39
N ALA A 125 -16.39 12.14 -0.27
CA ALA A 125 -16.02 13.47 -0.73
C ALA A 125 -15.35 14.29 0.39
N ARG A 126 -14.35 15.13 0.06
CA ARG A 126 -13.59 15.93 1.04
C ARG A 126 -14.47 16.68 2.05
N GLN A 127 -15.65 17.13 1.61
CA GLN A 127 -16.67 17.77 2.45
C GLN A 127 -17.22 16.83 3.54
N THR A 128 -17.56 15.60 3.16
CA THR A 128 -18.00 14.53 4.06
C THR A 128 -16.88 14.14 5.03
N PHE A 129 -15.64 14.08 4.55
CA PHE A 129 -14.48 13.83 5.41
C PHE A 129 -14.26 14.94 6.46
N GLY A 130 -14.46 16.20 6.07
CA GLY A 130 -14.44 17.35 6.99
C GLY A 130 -15.54 17.30 8.05
N GLN A 131 -16.74 16.85 7.69
CA GLN A 131 -17.86 16.68 8.63
C GLN A 131 -17.61 15.54 9.64
N ILE A 132 -17.03 14.43 9.20
CA ILE A 132 -16.67 13.31 10.09
C ILE A 132 -15.62 13.74 11.13
N ARG A 133 -14.61 14.55 10.73
CA ARG A 133 -13.59 15.08 11.66
C ARG A 133 -14.09 16.24 12.52
N GLY A 134 -15.07 17.01 12.07
CA GLY A 134 -15.68 18.10 12.83
C GLY A 134 -16.80 17.68 13.78
N GLY A 135 -17.22 16.41 13.76
CA GLY A 135 -18.40 15.89 14.45
C GLY A 135 -18.33 15.76 15.99
N THR A 136 -17.30 16.29 16.65
CA THR A 136 -17.18 16.26 18.14
C THR A 136 -17.46 17.60 18.83
N THR A 137 -18.23 18.50 18.23
CA THR A 137 -18.79 19.65 18.97
C THR A 137 -20.21 19.97 18.54
N SER A 138 -21.15 19.21 19.09
CA SER A 138 -22.52 19.68 19.31
C SER A 138 -23.03 19.11 20.63
N THR A 139 -22.56 19.66 21.75
CA THR A 139 -23.33 19.67 22.99
C THR A 139 -24.19 20.93 23.00
N SER A 140 -25.50 20.73 22.95
CA SER A 140 -26.50 21.75 23.31
C SER A 140 -26.47 22.03 24.81
#